data_AF-A0A523R966-F1
#
_entry.id   AF-A0A523R966-F1
#
_cell.length_a   1.000
_cell.length_b   1.000
_cell.length_c   1.000
_cell.angle_alpha   90.00
_cell.angle_beta   90.00
_cell.angle_gamma   90.00
#
_symmetry.space_group_name_H-M   'P 1'
#
loop_
_entity.id
_entity.type
_entity.pdbx_description
1 polymer ?
#
loop_
_entity_poly.entity_id
_entity_poly.type
_entity_poly.pdbx_seq_one_letter_code
_entity_poly.pdbx_strand_id
1 'polypeptide(L)'
;MSIDKYLDCGIKDLLMQFPKIRELLDEIKINCAECSGGTCELRDVIEIHHIGEHDEKIHINKIIEIIYPEKITLMPRSKEKIEAPKNTYHSTPFNKLIDEHKLIKRWLLLIPKIHDFLDEEQDEVIQILSESGDFVSLYVDKYHQVKEEEHVFSVLDQKLEILKTMADEHERIRFHAEILLDAIEDNVRTAIKESLNIYKVLLSEHIIKEEEVLFPWIERHLSAAQKDDLNLKFIELETESLVLDEKYNALIEKLEKLL
;
A
#
# COMPACT_ATOMS: atom_id res chain seq x y z
N MET A 1 -21.93 2.54 28.34
CA MET A 1 -22.08 1.42 27.38
C MET A 1 -20.85 1.46 26.52
N SER A 2 -20.28 0.30 26.22
CA SER A 2 -18.99 0.21 25.53
C SER A 2 -19.16 0.22 24.02
N ILE A 3 -18.11 0.66 23.31
CA ILE A 3 -17.97 0.51 21.86
C ILE A 3 -17.74 -0.95 21.46
N ASP A 4 -17.43 -1.84 22.41
CA ASP A 4 -17.06 -3.26 22.20
C ASP A 4 -17.94 -4.01 21.20
N LYS A 5 -19.26 -3.75 21.20
CA LYS A 5 -20.19 -4.40 20.26
C LYS A 5 -19.93 -4.06 18.78
N TYR A 6 -19.30 -2.91 18.52
CA TYR A 6 -19.01 -2.40 17.18
C TYR A 6 -17.55 -2.57 16.77
N LEU A 7 -16.68 -3.01 17.67
CA LEU A 7 -15.25 -3.21 17.37
C LEU A 7 -15.06 -4.23 16.24
N ASP A 8 -15.90 -5.27 16.21
CA ASP A 8 -15.83 -6.36 15.23
C ASP A 8 -16.77 -6.11 14.03
N CYS A 9 -17.31 -4.89 13.87
CA CYS A 9 -18.11 -4.54 12.71
C CYS A 9 -17.22 -4.04 11.58
N GLY A 10 -17.50 -4.48 10.35
CA GLY A 10 -16.86 -3.97 9.14
C GLY A 10 -17.09 -2.46 9.00
N ILE A 11 -16.02 -1.72 8.68
CA ILE A 11 -16.06 -0.26 8.70
C ILE A 11 -17.09 0.30 7.71
N LYS A 12 -17.25 -0.30 6.52
CA LYS A 12 -18.25 0.15 5.52
C LYS A 12 -19.68 0.02 6.05
N ASP A 13 -20.00 -1.07 6.74
CA ASP A 13 -21.32 -1.27 7.35
C ASP A 13 -21.58 -0.27 8.48
N LEU A 14 -20.55 0.03 9.26
CA LEU A 14 -20.62 1.01 10.32
C LEU A 14 -20.83 2.43 9.77
N LEU A 15 -20.14 2.79 8.68
CA LEU A 15 -20.30 4.08 8.00
C LEU A 15 -21.68 4.24 7.36
N MET A 16 -22.29 3.16 6.86
CA MET A 16 -23.69 3.17 6.38
C MET A 16 -24.69 3.39 7.52
N GLN A 17 -24.46 2.76 8.68
CA GLN A 17 -25.32 2.91 9.85
C GLN A 17 -25.14 4.26 10.55
N PHE A 18 -23.92 4.79 10.57
CA PHE A 18 -23.57 6.03 11.24
C PHE A 18 -22.75 6.95 10.31
N PRO A 19 -23.38 7.67 9.37
CA PRO A 19 -22.67 8.49 8.38
C PRO A 19 -21.77 9.57 8.98
N LYS A 20 -22.07 10.06 10.18
CA LYS A 20 -21.22 11.04 10.90
C LYS A 20 -19.86 10.48 11.33
N ILE A 21 -19.71 9.16 11.44
CA ILE A 21 -18.40 8.55 11.67
C ILE A 21 -17.49 8.80 10.46
N ARG A 22 -18.04 8.86 9.24
CA ARG A 22 -17.26 9.17 8.03
C ARG A 22 -16.62 10.55 8.13
N GLU A 23 -17.41 11.57 8.47
CA GLU A 23 -16.92 12.94 8.63
C GLU A 23 -15.80 13.02 9.67
N LEU A 24 -15.95 12.28 10.79
CA LEU A 24 -14.93 12.20 11.83
C LEU A 24 -13.63 11.55 11.32
N LEU A 25 -13.73 10.45 10.57
CA LEU A 25 -12.57 9.76 9.99
C LEU A 25 -11.87 10.63 8.95
N ASP A 26 -12.62 11.33 8.10
CA ASP A 26 -12.09 12.28 7.11
C ASP A 26 -11.37 13.46 7.80
N GLU A 27 -11.92 13.99 8.91
CA GLU A 27 -11.30 15.07 9.71
C GLU A 27 -9.93 14.68 10.28
N ILE A 28 -9.77 13.41 10.65
CA ILE A 28 -8.53 12.87 11.22
C ILE A 28 -7.65 12.19 10.16
N LYS A 29 -7.99 12.38 8.88
CA LYS A 29 -7.27 11.88 7.70
C LYS A 29 -7.16 10.36 7.60
N ILE A 30 -8.17 9.66 8.09
CA ILE A 30 -8.33 8.21 7.93
C ILE A 30 -9.33 7.98 6.80
N ASN A 31 -8.83 7.73 5.58
CA ASN A 31 -9.65 7.60 4.38
C ASN A 31 -10.25 6.19 4.20
N CYS A 32 -10.76 5.57 5.27
CA CYS A 32 -11.36 4.23 5.18
C CYS A 32 -12.61 4.19 4.28
N ALA A 33 -13.28 5.32 4.07
CA ALA A 33 -14.48 5.41 3.24
C ALA A 33 -14.20 5.33 1.73
N GLU A 34 -12.98 5.69 1.31
CA GLU A 34 -12.52 5.62 -0.09
C GLU A 34 -11.61 4.41 -0.33
N CYS A 35 -11.33 3.62 0.71
CA CYS A 35 -10.54 2.41 0.61
C CYS A 35 -11.26 1.34 -0.24
N SER A 36 -10.59 0.92 -1.31
CA SER A 36 -11.08 -0.08 -2.26
C SER A 36 -11.36 -1.43 -1.60
N GLY A 37 -10.56 -1.84 -0.61
CA GLY A 37 -10.81 -3.03 0.22
C GLY A 37 -12.03 -2.86 1.13
N GLY A 38 -11.94 -1.97 2.13
CA GLY A 38 -13.01 -1.71 3.10
C GLY A 38 -13.54 -2.95 3.84
N THR A 39 -12.66 -3.94 4.00
CA THR A 39 -12.83 -5.18 4.76
C THR A 39 -12.46 -5.00 6.23
N CYS A 40 -11.73 -3.93 6.59
CA CYS A 40 -11.26 -3.67 7.95
C CYS A 40 -12.41 -3.60 8.96
N GLU A 41 -12.20 -4.17 10.14
CA GLU A 41 -13.07 -3.97 11.29
C GLU A 41 -12.78 -2.62 11.97
N LEU A 42 -13.71 -2.11 12.77
CA LEU A 42 -13.49 -0.86 13.50
C LEU A 42 -12.25 -0.93 14.42
N ARG A 43 -11.99 -2.08 15.06
CA ARG A 43 -10.78 -2.29 15.86
C ARG A 43 -9.51 -2.07 15.04
N ASP A 44 -9.48 -2.58 13.82
CA ASP A 44 -8.34 -2.46 12.91
C ASP A 44 -8.17 -1.00 12.51
N VAL A 45 -9.27 -0.28 12.27
CA VAL A 45 -9.19 1.14 11.93
C VAL A 45 -8.56 1.97 13.06
N ILE A 46 -8.91 1.66 14.31
CA ILE A 46 -8.38 2.35 15.49
C ILE A 46 -6.91 2.00 15.72
N GLU A 47 -6.55 0.71 15.63
CA GLU A 47 -5.21 0.21 15.93
C GLU A 47 -4.20 0.53 14.81
N ILE A 48 -4.60 0.38 13.55
CA ILE A 48 -3.69 0.46 12.40
C ILE A 48 -3.39 1.91 12.02
N HIS A 49 -4.40 2.77 11.94
CA HIS A 49 -4.24 4.15 11.50
C HIS A 49 -3.72 5.11 12.57
N HIS A 50 -3.38 4.60 13.76
CA HIS A 50 -2.73 5.33 14.85
C HIS A 50 -3.31 6.70 15.12
N ILE A 51 -4.51 6.68 15.66
CA ILE A 51 -4.97 7.78 16.48
C ILE A 51 -4.11 7.71 17.76
N GLY A 52 -3.16 8.63 17.99
CA GLY A 52 -2.20 8.53 19.12
C GLY A 52 -2.87 8.28 20.48
N GLU A 53 -2.18 7.69 21.47
CA GLU A 53 -2.82 7.19 22.73
C GLU A 53 -3.73 8.21 23.46
N HIS A 54 -3.43 9.51 23.35
CA HIS A 54 -4.27 10.57 23.91
C HIS A 54 -5.49 10.90 23.02
N ASP A 55 -5.32 10.78 21.70
CA ASP A 55 -6.34 11.03 20.69
C ASP A 55 -7.28 9.82 20.51
N GLU A 56 -6.80 8.60 20.78
CA GLU A 56 -7.56 7.35 20.63
C GLU A 56 -8.80 7.40 21.51
N LYS A 57 -8.61 7.78 22.79
CA LYS A 57 -9.72 7.98 23.74
C LYS A 57 -10.66 9.09 23.29
N ILE A 58 -10.15 10.17 22.70
CA ILE A 58 -10.98 11.28 22.22
C ILE A 58 -11.84 10.82 21.05
N HIS A 59 -11.26 10.10 20.09
CA HIS A 59 -11.96 9.66 18.88
C HIS A 59 -12.91 8.49 19.17
N ILE A 60 -12.53 7.53 20.02
CA ILE A 60 -13.44 6.50 20.54
C ILE A 60 -14.63 7.16 21.24
N ASN A 61 -14.39 8.18 22.08
CA ASN A 61 -15.49 8.89 22.73
C ASN A 61 -16.38 9.65 21.73
N LYS A 62 -15.82 10.30 20.71
CA LYS A 62 -16.62 10.93 19.64
C LYS A 62 -17.44 9.90 18.86
N ILE A 63 -16.89 8.72 18.58
CA ILE A 63 -17.63 7.61 17.95
C ILE A 63 -18.77 7.15 18.86
N ILE A 64 -18.51 6.99 20.16
CA ILE A 64 -19.54 6.66 21.17
C ILE A 64 -20.64 7.72 21.20
N GLU A 65 -20.31 9.02 21.15
CA GLU A 65 -21.29 10.11 21.08
C GLU A 65 -22.16 10.06 19.82
N ILE A 66 -21.57 9.70 18.67
CA ILE A 66 -22.30 9.54 17.42
C ILE A 66 -23.27 8.35 17.50
N ILE A 67 -22.82 7.22 18.07
CA ILE A 67 -23.62 5.99 18.20
C ILE A 67 -24.70 6.12 19.28
N TYR A 68 -24.42 6.86 20.36
CA TYR A 68 -25.30 7.02 21.52
C TYR A 68 -25.56 8.52 21.85
N PRO A 69 -26.29 9.26 20.99
CA PRO A 69 -26.46 10.72 21.10
C PRO A 69 -27.26 11.19 22.32
N GLU A 70 -28.00 10.28 22.96
CA GLU A 70 -28.88 10.55 24.12
C GLU A 70 -28.11 10.70 25.46
N LYS A 71 -26.77 10.51 25.47
CA LYS A 71 -25.95 10.57 26.68
C LYS A 71 -24.77 11.53 26.52
N ILE A 72 -25.00 12.79 26.87
CA ILE A 72 -23.96 13.82 26.96
C ILE A 72 -23.03 13.47 28.14
N THR A 73 -21.85 12.94 27.87
CA THR A 73 -20.76 12.86 28.85
C THR A 73 -19.91 14.13 28.76
N LEU A 74 -19.98 14.97 29.78
CA LEU A 74 -19.18 16.18 29.92
C LEU A 74 -17.68 15.85 30.11
N MET A 75 -16.82 16.27 29.18
CA MET A 75 -15.39 16.50 29.44
C MET A 75 -14.87 17.75 28.69
N PRO A 76 -13.84 18.42 29.22
CA PRO A 76 -13.46 19.77 28.81
C PRO A 76 -12.82 19.74 27.43
N ARG A 77 -13.24 20.68 26.56
CA ARG A 77 -12.59 20.93 25.28
C ARG A 77 -11.13 21.33 25.51
N SER A 78 -10.18 20.44 25.23
CA SER A 78 -8.80 20.84 25.03
C SER A 78 -8.72 21.58 23.69
N LYS A 79 -8.29 22.85 23.74
CA LYS A 79 -8.03 23.69 22.57
C LYS A 79 -6.58 23.56 22.13
N GLU A 80 -6.10 22.34 21.91
CA GLU A 80 -4.77 22.17 21.32
C GLU A 80 -4.92 21.76 19.86
N LYS A 81 -4.33 22.58 18.98
CA LYS A 81 -4.14 22.22 17.57
C LYS A 81 -3.11 21.10 17.54
N ILE A 82 -3.56 19.92 17.15
CA ILE A 82 -2.70 18.74 16.97
C ILE A 82 -2.05 18.87 15.60
N GLU A 83 -0.74 19.07 15.56
CA GLU A 83 0.05 18.90 14.34
C GLU A 83 0.32 17.41 14.16
N ALA A 84 -0.07 16.87 12.99
CA ALA A 84 0.26 15.50 12.62
C ALA A 84 1.78 15.28 12.70
N PRO A 85 2.27 14.17 13.28
CA PRO A 85 3.69 13.90 13.35
C PRO A 85 4.26 13.83 11.92
N LYS A 86 5.13 14.78 11.59
CA LYS A 86 5.63 15.04 10.24
C LYS A 86 6.99 14.40 9.93
N ASN A 87 7.37 13.31 10.60
CA ASN A 87 8.59 12.59 10.26
C ASN A 87 8.46 11.11 10.57
N THR A 88 8.21 10.31 9.53
CA THR A 88 8.27 8.84 9.57
C THR A 88 9.71 8.42 9.30
N TYR A 89 10.54 8.37 10.36
CA TYR A 89 11.79 7.64 10.27
C TYR A 89 11.49 6.14 10.26
N HIS A 90 11.69 5.50 9.10
CA HIS A 90 11.63 4.05 8.97
C HIS A 90 12.97 3.42 9.35
N SER A 91 12.95 2.20 9.88
CA SER A 91 14.17 1.42 10.05
C SER A 91 14.73 1.00 8.69
N THR A 92 16.01 0.57 8.67
CA THR A 92 16.70 0.15 7.45
C THR A 92 15.90 -0.81 6.54
N PRO A 93 15.25 -1.89 7.03
CA PRO A 93 14.52 -2.80 6.15
C PRO A 93 13.34 -2.11 5.45
N PHE A 94 12.57 -1.27 6.14
CA PHE A 94 11.45 -0.56 5.52
C PHE A 94 11.91 0.58 4.59
N ASN A 95 13.05 1.22 4.86
CA ASN A 95 13.63 2.16 3.90
C ASN A 95 14.00 1.48 2.58
N LYS A 96 14.45 0.22 2.61
CA LYS A 96 14.75 -0.56 1.40
C LYS A 96 13.49 -0.80 0.55
N LEU A 97 12.40 -1.23 1.16
CA LEU A 97 11.10 -1.39 0.46
C LEU A 97 10.61 -0.06 -0.12
N ILE A 98 10.75 1.03 0.63
CA ILE A 98 10.41 2.38 0.14
C ILE A 98 11.34 2.82 -1.01
N ASP A 99 12.61 2.45 -0.98
CA ASP A 99 13.55 2.72 -2.09
C ASP A 99 13.17 1.93 -3.35
N GLU A 100 12.75 0.67 -3.20
CA GLU A 100 12.19 -0.14 -4.29
C GLU A 100 10.90 0.49 -4.84
N HIS A 101 10.00 0.96 -3.97
CA HIS A 101 8.81 1.70 -4.36
C HIS A 101 9.12 2.97 -5.15
N LYS A 102 10.23 3.66 -4.89
CA LYS A 102 10.62 4.84 -5.70
C LYS A 102 10.87 4.46 -7.14
N LEU A 103 11.54 3.33 -7.38
CA LEU A 103 11.79 2.84 -8.75
C LEU A 103 10.48 2.41 -9.42
N ILE A 104 9.62 1.69 -8.71
CA ILE A 104 8.30 1.27 -9.20
C ILE A 104 7.45 2.51 -9.55
N LYS A 105 7.35 3.50 -8.66
CA LYS A 105 6.62 4.75 -8.90
C LYS A 105 7.15 5.52 -10.12
N ARG A 106 8.47 5.55 -10.33
CA ARG A 106 9.06 6.16 -11.55
C ARG A 106 8.57 5.44 -12.80
N TRP A 107 8.57 4.11 -12.83
CA TRP A 107 8.03 3.35 -13.97
C TRP A 107 6.53 3.60 -14.19
N LEU A 108 5.72 3.63 -13.12
CA LEU A 108 4.28 3.94 -13.20
C LEU A 108 3.99 5.32 -13.81
N LEU A 109 4.88 6.30 -13.60
CA LEU A 109 4.79 7.63 -14.21
C LEU A 109 5.10 7.62 -15.71
N LEU A 110 5.83 6.62 -16.21
CA LEU A 110 6.15 6.48 -17.64
C LEU A 110 5.02 5.85 -18.44
N ILE A 111 4.09 5.14 -17.80
CA ILE A 111 2.98 4.42 -18.49
C ILE A 111 2.20 5.29 -19.50
N PRO A 112 1.82 6.56 -19.20
CA PRO A 112 1.16 7.41 -20.19
C PRO A 112 2.03 7.68 -21.43
N LYS A 113 3.36 7.81 -21.24
CA LYS A 113 4.27 8.00 -22.36
C LYS A 113 4.51 6.72 -23.14
N ILE A 114 4.58 5.58 -22.46
CA ILE A 114 4.62 4.25 -23.11
C ILE A 114 3.38 4.11 -24.01
N HIS A 115 2.21 4.53 -23.53
CA HIS A 115 0.97 4.50 -24.29
C HIS A 115 1.06 5.30 -25.61
N ASP A 116 1.67 6.49 -25.58
CA ASP A 116 1.89 7.30 -26.77
C ASP A 116 2.95 6.68 -27.69
N PHE A 117 4.01 6.11 -27.10
CA PHE A 117 5.11 5.48 -27.83
C PHE A 117 4.71 4.18 -28.55
N LEU A 118 3.66 3.50 -28.10
CA LEU A 118 3.15 2.28 -28.74
C LEU A 118 2.76 2.48 -30.21
N ASP A 119 2.57 3.72 -30.66
CA ASP A 119 2.21 4.02 -32.04
C ASP A 119 3.45 4.23 -32.97
N GLU A 120 4.67 4.17 -32.43
CA GLU A 120 5.96 4.37 -33.11
C GLU A 120 6.57 3.06 -33.71
N GLU A 121 7.86 3.09 -34.08
CA GLU A 121 8.60 1.99 -34.72
C GLU A 121 8.52 0.66 -33.96
N GLN A 122 8.27 -0.43 -34.70
CA GLN A 122 7.85 -1.71 -34.13
C GLN A 122 8.93 -2.40 -33.27
N ASP A 123 10.21 -2.32 -33.65
CA ASP A 123 11.28 -3.05 -32.94
C ASP A 123 11.60 -2.43 -31.58
N GLU A 124 11.64 -1.09 -31.49
CA GLU A 124 11.89 -0.39 -30.22
C GLU A 124 10.70 -0.51 -29.26
N VAL A 125 9.47 -0.48 -29.78
CA VAL A 125 8.24 -0.74 -29.03
C VAL A 125 8.26 -2.15 -28.41
N ILE A 126 8.59 -3.19 -29.19
CA ILE A 126 8.64 -4.57 -28.69
C ILE A 126 9.68 -4.70 -27.58
N GLN A 127 10.85 -4.07 -27.73
CA GLN A 127 11.89 -4.11 -26.70
C GLN A 127 11.42 -3.45 -25.39
N ILE A 128 10.84 -2.26 -25.45
CA ILE A 128 10.34 -1.55 -24.25
C ILE A 128 9.27 -2.38 -23.53
N LEU A 129 8.36 -2.99 -24.29
CA LEU A 129 7.31 -3.83 -23.73
C LEU A 129 7.86 -5.08 -23.06
N SER A 130 8.80 -5.77 -23.71
CA SER A 130 9.47 -6.93 -23.12
C SER A 130 10.22 -6.54 -21.84
N GLU A 131 10.98 -5.45 -21.85
CA GLU A 131 11.72 -4.96 -20.68
C GLU A 131 10.76 -4.53 -19.55
N SER A 132 9.59 -3.97 -19.89
CA SER A 132 8.54 -3.60 -18.93
C SER A 132 7.85 -4.83 -18.31
N GLY A 133 7.59 -5.87 -19.11
CA GLY A 133 7.07 -7.15 -18.62
C GLY A 133 8.05 -7.86 -17.69
N ASP A 134 9.33 -7.82 -18.01
CA ASP A 134 10.42 -8.28 -17.14
C ASP A 134 10.41 -7.53 -15.78
N PHE A 135 10.29 -6.19 -15.81
CA PHE A 135 10.24 -5.39 -14.58
C PHE A 135 9.06 -5.78 -13.69
N VAL A 136 7.87 -5.92 -14.27
CA VAL A 136 6.66 -6.33 -13.55
C VAL A 136 6.81 -7.73 -12.94
N SER A 137 7.21 -8.72 -13.72
CA SER A 137 7.24 -10.12 -13.29
C SER A 137 8.41 -10.48 -12.38
N LEU A 138 9.55 -9.77 -12.49
CA LEU A 138 10.75 -10.08 -11.72
C LEU A 138 10.97 -9.09 -10.58
N TYR A 139 10.88 -7.78 -10.83
CA TYR A 139 11.19 -6.77 -9.82
C TYR A 139 10.04 -6.55 -8.84
N VAL A 140 8.82 -6.35 -9.37
CA VAL A 140 7.65 -6.10 -8.51
C VAL A 140 7.23 -7.38 -7.80
N ASP A 141 6.96 -8.45 -8.56
CA ASP A 141 6.46 -9.70 -7.97
C ASP A 141 7.56 -10.50 -7.25
N LYS A 142 8.49 -11.09 -8.01
CA LYS A 142 9.44 -12.08 -7.46
C LYS A 142 10.57 -11.52 -6.60
N TYR A 143 10.65 -10.20 -6.45
CA TYR A 143 11.68 -9.56 -5.65
C TYR A 143 11.07 -8.71 -4.54
N HIS A 144 10.30 -7.67 -4.88
CA HIS A 144 9.72 -6.77 -3.90
C HIS A 144 8.60 -7.44 -3.07
N GLN A 145 7.55 -7.97 -3.72
CA GLN A 145 6.44 -8.60 -3.00
C GLN A 145 6.86 -9.86 -2.24
N VAL A 146 7.86 -10.61 -2.75
CA VAL A 146 8.45 -11.75 -2.02
C VAL A 146 9.10 -11.30 -0.70
N LYS A 147 9.82 -10.17 -0.66
CA LYS A 147 10.36 -9.63 0.59
C LYS A 147 9.25 -9.34 1.59
N GLU A 148 8.13 -8.84 1.13
CA GLU A 148 6.99 -8.53 1.98
C GLU A 148 6.31 -9.80 2.49
N GLU A 149 5.90 -10.70 1.60
CA GLU A 149 5.15 -11.91 1.94
C GLU A 149 5.99 -12.90 2.76
N GLU A 150 7.20 -13.22 2.31
CA GLU A 150 8.00 -14.28 2.91
C GLU A 150 8.77 -13.82 4.15
N HIS A 151 9.01 -12.52 4.32
CA HIS A 151 9.81 -12.01 5.43
C HIS A 151 9.06 -11.04 6.33
N VAL A 152 8.44 -10.00 5.78
CA VAL A 152 7.77 -8.99 6.61
C VAL A 152 6.45 -9.49 7.18
N PHE A 153 5.60 -10.09 6.35
CA PHE A 153 4.29 -10.57 6.77
C PHE A 153 4.40 -11.85 7.60
N SER A 154 5.38 -12.70 7.30
CA SER A 154 5.59 -13.97 8.01
C SER A 154 5.95 -13.82 9.50
N VAL A 155 6.43 -12.65 9.93
CA VAL A 155 6.74 -12.37 11.35
C VAL A 155 5.55 -11.81 12.14
N LEU A 156 4.39 -11.63 11.50
CA LEU A 156 3.16 -11.09 12.10
C LEU A 156 2.12 -12.18 12.39
N ASP A 157 1.08 -11.85 13.17
CA ASP A 157 -0.05 -12.76 13.38
C ASP A 157 -0.86 -12.89 12.07
N GLN A 158 -0.83 -14.09 11.48
CA GLN A 158 -1.50 -14.40 10.21
C GLN A 158 -3.04 -14.31 10.27
N LYS A 159 -3.61 -14.10 11.46
CA LYS A 159 -5.05 -13.89 11.62
C LYS A 159 -5.50 -12.45 11.35
N LEU A 160 -4.56 -11.50 11.24
CA LEU A 160 -4.87 -10.10 11.00
C LEU A 160 -5.54 -9.91 9.63
N GLU A 161 -6.71 -9.26 9.62
CA GLU A 161 -7.48 -9.01 8.39
C GLU A 161 -6.73 -8.11 7.39
N ILE A 162 -5.86 -7.22 7.87
CA ILE A 162 -5.01 -6.42 7.00
C ILE A 162 -4.06 -7.29 6.18
N LEU A 163 -3.49 -8.36 6.73
CA LEU A 163 -2.59 -9.25 5.98
C LEU A 163 -3.34 -10.04 4.90
N LYS A 164 -4.59 -10.45 5.18
CA LYS A 164 -5.44 -11.07 4.17
C LYS A 164 -5.76 -10.09 3.04
N THR A 165 -6.07 -8.85 3.39
CA THR A 165 -6.36 -7.79 2.42
C THR A 165 -5.14 -7.50 1.53
N MET A 166 -3.94 -7.42 2.11
CA MET A 166 -2.69 -7.21 1.36
C MET A 166 -2.37 -8.41 0.45
N ALA A 167 -2.55 -9.64 0.93
CA ALA A 167 -2.35 -10.84 0.12
C ALA A 167 -3.34 -10.92 -1.05
N ASP A 168 -4.63 -10.62 -0.83
CA ASP A 168 -5.63 -10.55 -1.91
C ASP A 168 -5.29 -9.48 -2.95
N GLU A 169 -4.69 -8.36 -2.52
CA GLU A 169 -4.21 -7.32 -3.43
C GLU A 169 -2.99 -7.76 -4.23
N HIS A 170 -2.02 -8.45 -3.62
CA HIS A 170 -0.90 -9.05 -4.37
C HIS A 170 -1.37 -10.02 -5.43
N GLU A 171 -2.28 -10.93 -5.09
CA GLU A 171 -2.85 -11.88 -6.06
C GLU A 171 -3.58 -11.15 -7.21
N ARG A 172 -4.29 -10.07 -6.91
CA ARG A 172 -4.94 -9.25 -7.93
C ARG A 172 -3.92 -8.52 -8.82
N ILE A 173 -2.83 -8.01 -8.24
CA ILE A 173 -1.73 -7.37 -8.97
C ILE A 173 -1.06 -8.40 -9.90
N ARG A 174 -0.76 -9.60 -9.42
CA ARG A 174 -0.21 -10.73 -10.21
C ARG A 174 -1.13 -11.11 -11.36
N PHE A 175 -2.42 -11.28 -11.10
CA PHE A 175 -3.39 -11.59 -12.14
C PHE A 175 -3.39 -10.54 -13.26
N HIS A 176 -3.35 -9.25 -12.93
CA HIS A 176 -3.29 -8.19 -13.94
C HIS A 176 -1.91 -8.05 -14.60
N ALA A 177 -0.83 -8.45 -13.92
CA ALA A 177 0.48 -8.61 -14.53
C ALA A 177 0.46 -9.70 -15.61
N GLU A 178 -0.14 -10.86 -15.33
CA GLU A 178 -0.27 -11.95 -16.31
C GLU A 178 -1.04 -11.49 -17.57
N ILE A 179 -2.17 -10.79 -17.39
CA ILE A 179 -2.92 -10.22 -18.53
C ILE A 179 -2.08 -9.23 -19.34
N LEU A 180 -1.24 -8.43 -18.67
CA LEU A 180 -0.32 -7.52 -19.35
C LEU A 180 0.72 -8.31 -20.17
N LEU A 181 1.32 -9.34 -19.59
CA LEU A 181 2.32 -10.18 -20.25
C LEU A 181 1.73 -10.91 -21.47
N ASP A 182 0.55 -11.50 -21.32
CA ASP A 182 -0.17 -12.14 -22.43
C ASP A 182 -0.45 -11.15 -23.56
N ALA A 183 -0.91 -9.92 -23.22
CA ALA A 183 -1.16 -8.89 -24.21
C ALA A 183 0.11 -8.42 -24.94
N ILE A 184 1.26 -8.42 -24.25
CA ILE A 184 2.58 -8.13 -24.82
C ILE A 184 3.00 -9.27 -25.77
N GLU A 185 2.86 -10.52 -25.35
CA GLU A 185 3.20 -11.71 -26.15
C GLU A 185 2.35 -11.78 -27.44
N ASP A 186 1.04 -11.56 -27.32
CA ASP A 186 0.13 -11.52 -28.46
C ASP A 186 0.25 -10.24 -29.30
N ASN A 187 1.03 -9.26 -28.84
CA ASN A 187 1.26 -7.96 -29.47
C ASN A 187 -0.05 -7.20 -29.79
N VAL A 188 -1.03 -7.27 -28.87
CA VAL A 188 -2.34 -6.62 -29.03
C VAL A 188 -2.30 -5.24 -28.38
N ARG A 189 -1.94 -4.21 -29.16
CA ARG A 189 -1.72 -2.83 -28.68
C ARG A 189 -2.83 -2.29 -27.79
N THR A 190 -4.10 -2.49 -28.14
CA THR A 190 -5.23 -2.01 -27.33
C THR A 190 -5.30 -2.71 -25.98
N ALA A 191 -5.07 -4.02 -25.94
CA ALA A 191 -5.05 -4.80 -24.70
C ALA A 191 -3.85 -4.38 -23.82
N ILE A 192 -2.67 -4.17 -24.41
CA ILE A 192 -1.50 -3.66 -23.68
C ILE A 192 -1.81 -2.31 -23.01
N LYS A 193 -2.39 -1.37 -23.76
CA LYS A 193 -2.78 -0.03 -23.28
C LYS A 193 -3.76 -0.12 -22.10
N GLU A 194 -4.77 -0.98 -22.20
CA GLU A 194 -5.77 -1.21 -21.15
C GLU A 194 -5.13 -1.86 -19.91
N SER A 195 -4.35 -2.92 -20.09
CA SER A 195 -3.67 -3.65 -19.01
C SER A 195 -2.68 -2.76 -18.25
N LEU A 196 -1.89 -1.93 -18.95
CA LEU A 196 -0.97 -0.97 -18.32
C LEU A 196 -1.72 0.03 -17.42
N ASN A 197 -2.86 0.55 -17.88
CA ASN A 197 -3.64 1.51 -17.09
C ASN A 197 -4.25 0.86 -15.84
N ILE A 198 -4.78 -0.37 -15.97
CA ILE A 198 -5.33 -1.11 -14.83
C ILE A 198 -4.22 -1.41 -13.82
N TYR A 199 -3.10 -1.95 -14.30
CA TYR A 199 -1.95 -2.28 -13.47
C TYR A 199 -1.42 -1.05 -12.73
N LYS A 200 -1.33 0.09 -13.44
CA LYS A 200 -0.94 1.38 -12.83
C LYS A 200 -1.81 1.75 -11.64
N VAL A 201 -3.12 1.69 -11.81
CA VAL A 201 -4.06 2.08 -10.76
C VAL A 201 -3.92 1.16 -9.55
N LEU A 202 -3.93 -0.15 -9.78
CA LEU A 202 -3.84 -1.15 -8.70
C LEU A 202 -2.55 -1.00 -7.89
N LEU A 203 -1.40 -0.97 -8.57
CA LEU A 203 -0.11 -0.89 -7.89
C LEU A 203 0.10 0.47 -7.21
N SER A 204 -0.42 1.57 -7.77
CA SER A 204 -0.34 2.89 -7.12
C SER A 204 -1.14 2.94 -5.82
N GLU A 205 -2.37 2.41 -5.84
CA GLU A 205 -3.22 2.36 -4.63
C GLU A 205 -2.62 1.48 -3.55
N HIS A 206 -2.02 0.36 -3.96
CA HIS A 206 -1.38 -0.60 -3.08
C HIS A 206 -0.16 0.00 -2.37
N ILE A 207 0.76 0.60 -3.11
CA ILE A 207 1.95 1.28 -2.55
C ILE A 207 1.57 2.36 -1.54
N ILE A 208 0.48 3.10 -1.78
CA ILE A 208 -0.01 4.12 -0.84
C ILE A 208 -0.44 3.47 0.48
N LYS A 209 -1.17 2.36 0.44
CA LYS A 209 -1.57 1.63 1.66
C LYS A 209 -0.35 1.14 2.42
N GLU A 210 0.67 0.68 1.72
CA GLU A 210 1.91 0.22 2.35
C GLU A 210 2.65 1.34 3.04
N GLU A 211 2.97 2.41 2.31
CA GLU A 211 3.78 3.50 2.82
C GLU A 211 3.07 4.32 3.91
N GLU A 212 1.77 4.57 3.75
CA GLU A 212 1.04 5.46 4.66
C GLU A 212 0.42 4.72 5.85
N VAL A 213 0.14 3.42 5.72
CA VAL A 213 -0.63 2.66 6.72
C VAL A 213 0.15 1.47 7.23
N LEU A 214 0.48 0.52 6.36
CA LEU A 214 1.01 -0.78 6.75
C LEU A 214 2.42 -0.69 7.34
N PHE A 215 3.40 -0.15 6.59
CA PHE A 215 4.79 -0.07 7.04
C PHE A 215 4.94 0.73 8.33
N PRO A 216 4.30 1.91 8.51
CA PRO A 216 4.34 2.60 9.80
C PRO A 216 3.77 1.76 10.94
N TRP A 217 2.70 0.99 10.70
CA TRP A 217 2.10 0.12 11.71
C TRP A 217 3.02 -1.05 12.07
N ILE A 218 3.58 -1.75 11.08
CA ILE A 218 4.53 -2.86 11.31
C ILE A 218 5.79 -2.35 12.01
N GLU A 219 6.34 -1.21 11.57
CA GLU A 219 7.52 -0.58 12.17
C GLU A 219 7.33 -0.34 13.68
N ARG A 220 6.14 0.03 14.14
CA ARG A 220 5.86 0.19 15.58
C ARG A 220 5.68 -1.14 16.31
N HIS A 221 5.19 -2.16 15.62
CA HIS A 221 4.87 -3.46 16.22
C HIS A 221 6.10 -4.36 16.37
N LEU A 222 7.11 -4.19 15.51
CA LEU A 222 8.34 -4.99 15.57
C LEU A 222 9.34 -4.45 16.60
N SER A 223 9.96 -5.38 17.34
CA SER A 223 11.11 -5.08 18.20
C SER A 223 12.37 -4.76 17.37
N ALA A 224 13.35 -4.10 17.98
CA ALA A 224 14.64 -3.82 17.32
C ALA A 224 15.32 -5.10 16.81
N ALA A 225 15.29 -6.19 17.58
CA ALA A 225 15.86 -7.47 17.17
C ALA A 225 15.15 -8.09 15.95
N GLN A 226 13.83 -7.95 15.85
CA GLN A 226 13.08 -8.40 14.66
C GLN A 226 13.43 -7.57 13.43
N LYS A 227 13.62 -6.25 13.59
CA LYS A 227 14.04 -5.37 12.49
C LYS A 227 15.46 -5.68 12.01
N ASP A 228 16.37 -5.97 12.94
CA ASP A 228 17.73 -6.39 12.61
C ASP A 228 17.74 -7.73 11.86
N ASP A 229 16.94 -8.71 12.30
CA ASP A 229 16.77 -10.00 11.60
C ASP A 229 16.20 -9.82 10.19
N LEU A 230 15.16 -8.99 10.02
CA LEU A 230 14.62 -8.65 8.70
C LEU A 230 15.68 -8.01 7.80
N ASN A 231 16.46 -7.07 8.33
CA ASN A 231 17.50 -6.41 7.56
C ASN A 231 18.58 -7.40 7.08
N LEU A 232 18.95 -8.39 7.91
CA LEU A 232 19.90 -9.44 7.52
C LEU A 232 19.34 -10.30 6.38
N LYS A 233 18.07 -10.72 6.48
CA LYS A 233 17.40 -11.48 5.41
C LYS A 233 17.37 -10.71 4.09
N PHE A 234 17.09 -9.40 4.14
CA PHE A 234 17.11 -8.56 2.94
C PHE A 234 18.51 -8.45 2.34
N ILE A 235 19.56 -8.33 3.17
CA ILE A 235 20.95 -8.32 2.68
C ILE A 235 21.31 -9.65 1.98
N GLU A 236 20.86 -10.78 2.51
CA GLU A 236 21.08 -12.10 1.89
C GLU A 236 20.40 -12.17 0.52
N LEU A 237 19.11 -11.81 0.42
CA LEU A 237 18.38 -11.75 -0.85
C LEU A 237 19.01 -10.79 -1.86
N GLU A 238 19.41 -9.61 -1.40
CA GLU A 238 20.04 -8.59 -2.23
C GLU A 238 21.40 -9.05 -2.74
N THR A 239 22.18 -9.80 -1.96
CA THR A 239 23.48 -10.31 -2.44
C THR A 239 23.30 -11.20 -3.68
N GLU A 240 22.20 -11.95 -3.73
CA GLU A 240 21.82 -12.77 -4.89
C GLU A 240 21.15 -11.95 -6.01
N SER A 241 20.64 -10.76 -5.67
CA SER A 241 19.77 -9.91 -6.51
C SER A 241 20.35 -8.54 -6.87
N LEU A 242 21.60 -8.22 -6.52
CA LEU A 242 22.27 -6.94 -6.81
C LEU A 242 22.20 -6.58 -8.31
N VAL A 243 22.23 -7.62 -9.15
CA VAL A 243 22.10 -7.50 -10.60
C VAL A 243 20.72 -6.97 -11.02
N LEU A 244 19.65 -7.26 -10.26
CA LEU A 244 18.29 -6.79 -10.53
C LEU A 244 18.15 -5.29 -10.26
N ASP A 245 18.63 -4.80 -9.12
CA ASP A 245 18.55 -3.37 -8.79
C ASP A 245 19.30 -2.52 -9.83
N GLU A 246 20.51 -2.92 -10.22
CA GLU A 246 21.28 -2.24 -11.28
C GLU A 246 20.58 -2.34 -12.65
N LYS A 247 20.10 -3.54 -13.03
CA LYS A 247 19.39 -3.77 -14.30
C LYS A 247 18.19 -2.84 -14.43
N TYR A 248 17.35 -2.78 -13.41
CA TYR A 248 16.08 -2.05 -13.51
C TYR A 248 16.24 -0.55 -13.28
N ASN A 249 17.20 -0.10 -12.47
CA ASN A 249 17.55 1.33 -12.47
C ASN A 249 18.01 1.79 -13.85
N ALA A 250 18.89 1.04 -14.51
CA ALA A 250 19.35 1.36 -15.86
C ALA A 250 18.20 1.34 -16.89
N LEU A 251 17.27 0.38 -16.77
CA LEU A 251 16.06 0.35 -17.60
C LEU A 251 15.22 1.61 -17.42
N ILE A 252 14.86 1.97 -16.18
CA ILE A 252 14.01 3.13 -15.93
C ILE A 252 14.69 4.41 -16.39
N GLU A 253 16.00 4.58 -16.17
CA GLU A 253 16.76 5.73 -16.69
C GLU A 253 16.79 5.79 -18.22
N LYS A 254 16.89 4.64 -18.90
CA LYS A 254 16.81 4.56 -20.36
C LYS A 254 15.44 5.03 -20.83
N LEU A 255 14.36 4.50 -20.23
CA LEU A 255 12.99 4.86 -20.59
C LEU A 255 12.69 6.35 -20.33
N GLU A 256 13.17 6.91 -19.22
CA GLU A 256 13.02 8.34 -18.89
C GLU A 256 13.71 9.28 -19.89
N LYS A 257 14.78 8.81 -20.57
CA LYS A 257 15.48 9.57 -21.60
C LYS A 257 14.83 9.41 -22.98
N LEU A 258 14.26 8.25 -23.23
CA LEU A 258 13.67 7.88 -24.52
C LEU A 258 12.26 8.45 -24.71
N LEU A 259 11.45 8.44 -23.65
CA LEU A 259 10.05 8.86 -23.62
C LEU A 259 9.88 10.29 -23.07
#